data_AF-A0AAU4SK25-F1
#
_entry.id   AF-A0AAU4SK25-F1
#
_cell.length_a   1.000
_cell.length_b   1.000
_cell.length_c   1.000
_cell.angle_alpha   90.00
_cell.angle_beta   90.00
_cell.angle_gamma   90.00
#
_symmetry.space_group_name_H-M   'P 1'
#
loop_
_entity.id
_entity.type
_entity.pdbx_description
1 polymer ?
#
loop_
_entity_poly.entity_id
_entity_poly.type
_entity_poly.pdbx_seq_one_letter_code
_entity_poly.pdbx_strand_id
1 'polypeptide(L)'
;MKATGSREGVSAPPVDVATMRARVAEVLPPEVTPTDRGTLQTLTGLLRGHLQLLIPEIEQLAALLTVGDVPRYCAQACVGEARGKLNARPGLMSYDAVAHVRRLGRSLLALCDHYEALTGVRMCLACDRPLREGEATLPYGKASPSAGAVVAGRIHDHCANTVRIR
;
A
#
# COMPACT_ATOMS: atom_id res chain seq x y z
N MET A 1 -23.66 -6.83 -42.87
CA MET A 1 -22.73 -7.44 -41.90
C MET A 1 -21.50 -6.53 -41.79
N LYS A 2 -21.29 -5.86 -40.65
CA LYS A 2 -20.01 -5.19 -40.33
C LYS A 2 -19.65 -5.58 -38.90
N ALA A 3 -18.49 -6.21 -38.77
CA ALA A 3 -17.95 -6.77 -37.54
C ALA A 3 -17.50 -5.66 -36.59
N THR A 4 -18.08 -5.65 -35.40
CA THR A 4 -17.57 -4.98 -34.20
C THR A 4 -16.38 -5.77 -33.67
N GLY A 5 -15.16 -5.29 -33.96
CA GLY A 5 -13.95 -5.77 -33.30
C GLY A 5 -13.81 -5.07 -31.95
N SER A 6 -14.27 -5.71 -30.88
CA SER A 6 -13.94 -5.32 -29.51
C SER A 6 -12.44 -5.51 -29.31
N ARG A 7 -11.71 -4.43 -29.03
CA ARG A 7 -10.34 -4.52 -28.52
C ARG A 7 -10.43 -5.02 -27.08
N GLU A 8 -10.20 -6.31 -26.87
CA GLU A 8 -9.83 -6.84 -25.57
C GLU A 8 -8.56 -6.11 -25.10
N GLY A 9 -8.75 -5.20 -24.14
CA GLY A 9 -7.64 -4.57 -23.43
C GLY A 9 -6.90 -5.66 -22.67
N VAL A 10 -5.68 -5.95 -23.10
CA VAL A 10 -4.75 -6.79 -22.34
C VAL A 10 -4.46 -6.04 -21.03
N SER A 11 -5.19 -6.39 -19.98
CA SER A 11 -4.87 -5.94 -18.63
C SER A 11 -3.50 -6.50 -18.29
N ALA A 12 -2.54 -5.62 -18.01
CA ALA A 12 -1.26 -6.04 -17.44
C ALA A 12 -1.53 -6.89 -16.18
N PRO A 13 -0.67 -7.88 -15.86
CA PRO A 13 -0.81 -8.63 -14.64
C PRO A 13 -0.81 -7.66 -13.44
N PRO A 14 -1.69 -7.88 -12.44
CA PRO A 14 -1.78 -7.00 -11.29
C PRO A 14 -0.45 -6.91 -10.56
N VAL A 15 -0.18 -5.75 -9.97
CA VAL A 15 1.05 -5.51 -9.22
C VAL A 15 1.20 -6.53 -8.09
N ASP A 16 2.38 -7.15 -7.97
CA ASP A 16 2.68 -8.13 -6.92
C ASP A 16 2.97 -7.45 -5.57
N VAL A 17 1.89 -7.07 -4.89
CA VAL A 17 1.94 -6.44 -3.56
C VAL A 17 2.55 -7.36 -2.50
N ALA A 18 2.38 -8.68 -2.62
CA ALA A 18 2.94 -9.64 -1.67
C ALA A 18 4.48 -9.61 -1.69
N THR A 19 5.07 -9.60 -2.89
CA THR A 19 6.53 -9.44 -3.06
C THR A 19 7.00 -8.09 -2.51
N MET A 20 6.27 -7.00 -2.77
CA MET A 20 6.62 -5.67 -2.23
C MET A 20 6.64 -5.66 -0.70
N ARG A 21 5.62 -6.23 -0.04
CA ARG A 21 5.55 -6.33 1.42
C ARG A 21 6.69 -7.18 2.00
N ALA A 22 7.04 -8.28 1.34
CA ALA A 22 8.18 -9.11 1.75
C ALA A 22 9.49 -8.30 1.76
N ARG A 23 9.73 -7.46 0.74
CA ARG A 23 10.90 -6.58 0.68
C ARG A 23 10.87 -5.46 1.72
N VAL A 24 9.70 -4.94 2.04
CA VAL A 24 9.53 -3.97 3.13
C VAL A 24 9.87 -4.60 4.49
N ALA A 25 9.51 -5.87 4.71
CA ALA A 25 9.79 -6.56 5.96
C ALA A 25 11.30 -6.73 6.24
N GLU A 26 12.14 -6.73 5.20
CA GLU A 26 13.61 -6.77 5.33
C GLU A 26 14.21 -5.45 5.84
N VAL A 27 13.46 -4.34 5.81
CA VAL A 27 13.99 -3.01 6.16
C VAL A 27 13.26 -2.32 7.32
N LEU A 28 12.03 -2.72 7.66
CA LEU A 28 11.28 -1.99 8.68
C LEU A 28 11.70 -2.28 10.12
N PRO A 29 11.91 -3.54 10.56
CA PRO A 29 12.37 -3.79 11.93
C PRO A 29 13.83 -3.33 12.11
N PRO A 30 14.16 -2.52 13.13
CA PRO A 30 15.53 -2.05 13.34
C PRO A 30 16.54 -3.20 13.46
N GLU A 31 16.13 -4.32 14.02
CA GLU A 31 16.96 -5.47 14.35
C GLU A 31 17.38 -6.27 13.11
N VAL A 32 16.62 -6.16 12.03
CA VAL A 32 16.87 -6.89 10.77
C VAL A 32 17.35 -5.98 9.64
N THR A 33 17.36 -4.66 9.85
CA THR A 33 17.77 -3.72 8.81
C THR A 33 19.27 -3.85 8.56
N PRO A 34 19.71 -4.15 7.33
CA PRO A 34 21.13 -4.27 7.03
C PRO A 34 21.87 -2.96 7.27
N THR A 35 23.10 -3.06 7.82
CA THR A 35 23.98 -1.90 8.02
C THR A 35 25.08 -1.80 6.99
N ASP A 36 25.30 -2.86 6.20
CA ASP A 36 26.32 -2.86 5.17
C ASP A 36 25.87 -2.03 3.95
N ARG A 37 26.82 -1.30 3.38
CA ARG A 37 26.54 -0.31 2.33
C ARG A 37 26.04 -0.95 1.03
N GLY A 38 26.54 -2.14 0.70
CA GLY A 38 26.18 -2.83 -0.55
C GLY A 38 24.73 -3.29 -0.54
N THR A 39 24.31 -3.97 0.53
CA THR A 39 22.93 -4.42 0.72
C THR A 39 21.98 -3.23 0.81
N LEU A 40 22.35 -2.15 1.53
CA LEU A 40 21.55 -0.94 1.60
C LEU A 40 21.34 -0.30 0.21
N GLN A 41 22.37 -0.28 -0.64
CA GLN A 41 22.26 0.23 -2.01
C GLN A 41 21.34 -0.65 -2.86
N THR A 42 21.47 -1.98 -2.76
CA THR A 42 20.59 -2.94 -3.45
C THR A 42 19.13 -2.78 -3.02
N LEU A 43 18.85 -2.75 -1.71
CA LEU A 43 17.51 -2.57 -1.18
C LEU A 43 16.92 -1.22 -1.56
N THR A 44 17.73 -0.15 -1.52
CA THR A 44 17.31 1.17 -1.99
C THR A 44 16.90 1.12 -3.47
N GLY A 45 17.69 0.47 -4.32
CA GLY A 45 17.36 0.29 -5.74
C GLY A 45 16.04 -0.48 -5.93
N LEU A 46 15.86 -1.60 -5.24
CA LEU A 46 14.65 -2.42 -5.29
C LEU A 46 13.41 -1.65 -4.84
N LEU A 47 13.47 -0.98 -3.69
CA LEU A 47 12.34 -0.19 -3.17
C LEU A 47 11.99 0.97 -4.09
N ARG A 48 12.97 1.65 -4.69
CA ARG A 48 12.72 2.69 -5.70
C ARG A 48 12.02 2.12 -6.93
N GLY A 49 12.46 0.97 -7.42
CA GLY A 49 11.82 0.27 -8.54
C GLY A 49 10.35 -0.08 -8.23
N HIS A 50 10.08 -0.64 -7.06
CA HIS A 50 8.71 -0.94 -6.63
C HIS A 50 7.83 0.30 -6.52
N LEU A 51 8.35 1.40 -5.96
CA LEU A 51 7.63 2.67 -5.91
C LEU A 51 7.35 3.23 -7.31
N GLN A 52 8.31 3.16 -8.23
CA GLN A 52 8.15 3.61 -9.62
C GLN A 52 7.08 2.81 -10.37
N LEU A 53 6.92 1.52 -10.05
CA LEU A 53 5.85 0.67 -10.59
C LEU A 53 4.49 0.96 -9.95
N LEU A 54 4.42 1.11 -8.62
CA LEU A 54 3.16 1.18 -7.90
C LEU A 54 2.48 2.56 -7.95
N ILE A 55 3.27 3.64 -7.98
CA ILE A 55 2.76 5.02 -8.06
C ILE A 55 1.79 5.23 -9.25
N PRO A 56 2.15 4.93 -10.51
CA PRO A 56 1.25 5.17 -11.64
C PRO A 56 -0.03 4.34 -11.57
N GLU A 57 0.01 3.14 -10.98
CA GLU A 57 -1.17 2.30 -10.80
C GLU A 57 -2.16 2.92 -9.81
N ILE A 58 -1.66 3.42 -8.69
CA ILE A 58 -2.48 4.13 -7.70
C ILE A 58 -3.06 5.43 -8.28
N GLU A 59 -2.28 6.17 -9.06
CA GLU A 59 -2.77 7.39 -9.72
C GLU A 59 -3.91 7.08 -10.71
N GLN A 60 -3.79 6.00 -11.49
CA GLN A 60 -4.84 5.55 -12.40
C GLN A 60 -6.10 5.13 -11.63
N LEU A 61 -5.96 4.30 -10.59
CA LEU A 61 -7.10 3.85 -9.77
C LEU A 61 -7.79 5.03 -9.07
N ALA A 62 -7.01 5.96 -8.50
CA ALA A 62 -7.55 7.14 -7.84
C ALA A 62 -8.26 8.08 -8.83
N ALA A 63 -7.83 8.13 -10.10
CA ALA A 63 -8.48 8.94 -11.13
C ALA A 63 -9.88 8.43 -11.49
N LEU A 64 -10.16 7.13 -11.27
CA LEU A 64 -11.47 6.52 -11.51
C LEU A 64 -12.50 6.84 -10.42
N LEU A 65 -12.05 7.28 -9.23
CA LEU A 65 -12.93 7.68 -8.13
C LEU A 65 -13.53 9.07 -8.35
N THR A 66 -14.66 9.36 -7.70
CA THR A 66 -15.35 10.64 -7.85
C THR A 66 -14.57 11.77 -7.17
N VAL A 67 -14.73 13.00 -7.67
CA VAL A 67 -14.18 14.18 -7.01
C VAL A 67 -14.92 14.37 -5.68
N GLY A 68 -14.18 14.39 -4.57
CA GLY A 68 -14.76 14.40 -3.22
C GLY A 68 -14.49 13.12 -2.43
N ASP A 69 -14.13 12.01 -3.08
CA ASP A 69 -13.88 10.74 -2.41
C ASP A 69 -12.63 10.82 -1.51
N VAL A 70 -12.80 10.53 -0.21
CA VAL A 70 -11.69 10.49 0.75
C VAL A 70 -10.56 9.53 0.32
N PRO A 71 -10.84 8.29 -0.15
CA PRO A 71 -9.79 7.39 -0.61
C PRO A 71 -8.94 7.95 -1.76
N ARG A 72 -9.55 8.73 -2.66
CA ARG A 72 -8.84 9.41 -3.76
C ARG A 72 -7.82 10.41 -3.21
N TYR A 73 -8.24 11.29 -2.31
CA TYR A 73 -7.34 12.30 -1.74
C TYR A 73 -6.23 11.69 -0.90
N CYS A 74 -6.55 10.68 -0.08
CA CYS A 74 -5.54 9.98 0.72
C CYS A 74 -4.48 9.32 -0.16
N ALA A 75 -4.89 8.61 -1.21
CA ALA A 75 -3.98 7.96 -2.15
C ALA A 75 -3.09 8.98 -2.89
N GLN A 76 -3.68 10.08 -3.38
CA GLN A 76 -2.94 11.13 -4.08
C GLN A 76 -1.92 11.85 -3.17
N ALA A 77 -2.28 12.10 -1.91
CA ALA A 77 -1.36 12.68 -0.93
C ALA A 77 -0.17 11.74 -0.65
N CYS A 78 -0.44 10.44 -0.47
CA CYS A 78 0.60 9.44 -0.25
C CYS A 78 1.54 9.30 -1.46
N VAL A 79 1.00 9.35 -2.68
CA VAL A 79 1.80 9.39 -3.92
C VAL A 79 2.71 10.62 -3.96
N GLY A 80 2.21 11.80 -3.62
CA GLY A 80 3.00 13.02 -3.56
C GLY A 80 4.19 12.90 -2.58
N GLU A 81 3.94 12.36 -1.38
CA GLU A 81 4.97 12.11 -0.38
C GLU A 81 6.01 11.08 -0.87
N ALA A 82 5.55 9.99 -1.47
CA ALA A 82 6.43 8.94 -2.03
C ALA A 82 7.33 9.51 -3.14
N ARG A 83 6.81 10.35 -4.03
CA ARG A 83 7.60 11.06 -5.05
C ARG A 83 8.64 11.98 -4.43
N GLY A 84 8.28 12.72 -3.37
CA GLY A 84 9.22 13.54 -2.62
C GLY A 84 10.40 12.72 -2.07
N LYS A 85 10.11 11.55 -1.48
CA LYS A 85 11.13 10.64 -0.95
C LYS A 85 11.96 9.95 -2.03
N LEU A 86 11.38 9.64 -3.18
CA LEU A 86 12.12 9.11 -4.34
C LEU A 86 13.17 10.12 -4.83
N ASN A 87 12.85 11.41 -4.80
CA ASN A 87 13.76 12.46 -5.26
C ASN A 87 14.80 12.87 -4.21
N ALA A 88 14.57 12.55 -2.93
CA ALA A 88 15.50 12.84 -1.86
C ALA A 88 16.78 11.97 -1.98
N ARG A 89 17.94 12.59 -1.79
CA ARG A 89 19.22 11.86 -1.68
C ARG A 89 19.48 11.48 -0.22
N PRO A 90 20.04 10.29 0.06
CA PRO A 90 20.56 10.00 1.40
C PRO A 90 21.69 10.98 1.75
N GLY A 91 21.83 11.30 3.03
CA GLY A 91 23.00 11.99 3.55
C GLY A 91 24.27 11.13 3.40
N LEU A 92 25.43 11.71 3.71
CA LEU A 92 26.73 11.09 3.47
C LEU A 92 27.07 9.98 4.48
N MET A 93 26.37 9.90 5.61
CA MET A 93 26.68 8.96 6.69
C MET A 93 25.92 7.64 6.53
N SER A 94 26.48 6.55 7.07
CA SER A 94 25.84 5.22 7.05
C SER A 94 24.46 5.21 7.73
N TYR A 95 24.32 5.95 8.82
CA TYR A 95 23.03 6.17 9.49
C TYR A 95 21.99 6.82 8.57
N ASP A 96 22.42 7.75 7.70
CA ASP A 96 21.52 8.41 6.76
C ASP A 96 21.01 7.45 5.69
N ALA A 97 21.83 6.47 5.28
CA ALA A 97 21.45 5.44 4.33
C ALA A 97 20.41 4.47 4.91
N VAL A 98 20.61 4.02 6.16
CA VAL A 98 19.61 3.21 6.88
C VAL A 98 18.31 3.98 7.06
N ALA A 99 18.38 5.24 7.49
CA ALA A 99 17.19 6.06 7.65
C ALA A 99 16.48 6.30 6.30
N HIS A 100 17.22 6.45 5.21
CA HIS A 100 16.68 6.62 3.86
C HIS A 100 15.95 5.37 3.37
N VAL A 101 16.57 4.18 3.46
CA VAL A 101 15.93 2.93 3.02
C VAL A 101 14.64 2.66 3.79
N ARG A 102 14.61 2.97 5.10
CA ARG A 102 13.41 2.84 5.95
C ARG A 102 12.32 3.83 5.60
N ARG A 103 12.68 5.05 5.18
CA ARG A 103 11.69 6.04 4.66
C ARG A 103 11.05 5.54 3.37
N LEU A 104 11.83 4.95 2.47
CA LEU A 104 11.30 4.33 1.25
C LEU A 104 10.41 3.12 1.57
N GLY A 105 10.84 2.24 2.48
CA GLY A 105 10.07 1.07 2.90
C GLY A 105 8.71 1.44 3.49
N ARG A 106 8.65 2.46 4.36
CA ARG A 106 7.39 2.97 4.90
C ARG A 106 6.47 3.54 3.82
N SER A 107 7.02 4.26 2.85
CA SER A 107 6.23 4.77 1.73
C SER A 107 5.70 3.66 0.84
N LEU A 108 6.51 2.63 0.57
CA LEU A 108 6.07 1.49 -0.23
C LEU A 108 4.94 0.73 0.49
N LEU A 109 5.07 0.50 1.80
CA LEU A 109 4.02 -0.13 2.60
C LEU A 109 2.70 0.62 2.53
N ALA A 110 2.72 1.93 2.75
CA ALA A 110 1.52 2.75 2.71
C ALA A 110 0.86 2.76 1.31
N LEU A 111 1.67 2.78 0.24
CA LEU A 111 1.14 2.66 -1.11
C LEU A 111 0.56 1.26 -1.38
N CYS A 112 1.14 0.18 -0.85
CA CYS A 112 0.54 -1.16 -0.93
C CYS A 112 -0.84 -1.18 -0.29
N ASP A 113 -1.00 -0.60 0.91
CA ASP A 113 -2.29 -0.49 1.60
C ASP A 113 -3.31 0.31 0.75
N HIS A 114 -2.87 1.41 0.15
CA HIS A 114 -3.72 2.22 -0.73
C HIS A 114 -4.12 1.48 -2.02
N TYR A 115 -3.19 0.77 -2.66
CA TYR A 115 -3.48 0.00 -3.87
C TYR A 115 -4.49 -1.12 -3.59
N GLU A 116 -4.33 -1.86 -2.50
CA GLU A 116 -5.30 -2.88 -2.09
C GLU A 116 -6.68 -2.26 -1.80
N ALA A 117 -6.72 -1.16 -1.04
CA ALA A 117 -7.96 -0.45 -0.75
C ALA A 117 -8.68 0.06 -2.02
N LEU A 118 -7.93 0.54 -3.02
CA LEU A 118 -8.47 1.05 -4.29
C LEU A 118 -8.88 -0.05 -5.26
N THR A 119 -8.19 -1.19 -5.26
CA THR A 119 -8.54 -2.37 -6.07
C THR A 119 -9.67 -3.20 -5.45
N GLY A 120 -10.20 -2.77 -4.30
CA GLY A 120 -11.26 -3.47 -3.59
C GLY A 120 -10.78 -4.67 -2.78
N VAL A 121 -9.46 -4.92 -2.71
CA VAL A 121 -8.87 -5.86 -1.77
C VAL A 121 -8.90 -5.23 -0.39
N ARG A 122 -9.94 -5.55 0.37
CA ARG A 122 -10.08 -5.05 1.74
C ARG A 122 -9.19 -5.84 2.68
N MET A 123 -8.46 -5.19 3.56
CA MET A 123 -7.67 -5.87 4.60
C MET A 123 -8.48 -6.00 5.89
N CYS A 124 -8.30 -7.11 6.59
CA CYS A 124 -8.85 -7.31 7.92
C CYS A 124 -8.09 -6.44 8.92
N LEU A 125 -8.77 -5.46 9.52
CA LEU A 125 -8.15 -4.53 10.47
C LEU A 125 -7.61 -5.18 11.76
N ALA A 126 -7.93 -6.46 12.02
CA ALA A 126 -7.50 -7.17 13.21
C ALA A 126 -6.24 -8.04 13.00
N CYS A 127 -6.05 -8.58 11.80
CA CYS A 127 -4.96 -9.53 11.52
C CYS A 127 -4.10 -9.14 10.30
N ASP A 128 -4.42 -8.04 9.63
CA ASP A 128 -3.71 -7.51 8.46
C ASP A 128 -3.63 -8.53 7.31
N ARG A 129 -4.65 -9.39 7.17
CA ARG A 129 -4.80 -10.33 6.05
C ARG A 129 -5.92 -9.88 5.10
N PRO A 130 -5.84 -10.21 3.80
CA PRO A 130 -6.89 -9.88 2.82
C PRO A 130 -8.24 -10.51 3.18
N LEU A 131 -9.31 -9.75 2.98
CA LEU A 131 -10.70 -10.19 2.98
C LEU A 131 -11.06 -10.60 1.55
N ARG A 132 -11.20 -11.90 1.33
CA ARG A 132 -11.54 -12.42 -0.01
C ARG A 132 -13.04 -12.32 -0.27
N GLU A 133 -13.41 -12.22 -1.54
CA GLU A 133 -14.80 -12.28 -1.95
C GLU A 133 -15.43 -13.61 -1.49
N GLY A 134 -16.57 -13.54 -0.81
CA GLY A 134 -17.24 -14.70 -0.20
C GLY A 134 -16.84 -15.03 1.24
N GLU A 135 -15.79 -14.40 1.80
CA GLU A 135 -15.47 -14.58 3.22
C GLU A 135 -16.47 -13.83 4.12
N ALA A 136 -16.86 -14.47 5.23
CA ALA A 136 -17.69 -13.85 6.26
C ALA A 136 -16.91 -12.70 6.92
N THR A 137 -17.42 -11.48 6.77
CA THR A 137 -16.79 -10.26 7.28
C THR A 137 -17.78 -9.42 8.08
N LEU A 138 -17.29 -8.84 9.18
CA LEU A 138 -18.05 -7.95 10.04
C LEU A 138 -17.49 -6.53 9.95
N PRO A 139 -18.34 -5.50 10.09
CA PRO A 139 -17.87 -4.13 10.24
C PRO A 139 -17.09 -3.97 11.55
N TYR A 140 -15.93 -3.33 11.47
CA TYR A 140 -15.07 -2.95 12.58
C TYR A 140 -15.61 -1.67 13.22
N GLY A 141 -16.39 -1.84 14.29
CA GLY A 141 -17.07 -0.74 14.97
C GLY A 141 -16.32 -0.24 16.21
N LYS A 142 -15.68 0.93 16.08
CA LYS A 142 -15.97 2.07 16.96
C LYS A 142 -16.18 3.27 16.06
N ALA A 143 -17.44 3.59 15.79
CA ALA A 143 -17.80 4.81 15.10
C ALA A 143 -17.41 6.00 16.00
N SER A 144 -16.41 6.78 15.58
CA SER A 144 -16.25 8.14 16.09
C SER A 144 -17.40 8.99 15.54
N PRO A 145 -18.06 9.83 16.36
CA PRO A 145 -19.23 10.61 15.95
C PRO A 145 -18.89 11.80 15.02
N SER A 146 -17.65 11.98 14.58
CA SER A 146 -17.27 13.02 13.63
C SER A 146 -17.50 12.54 12.19
N ALA A 147 -18.57 13.04 11.59
CA ALA A 147 -19.00 12.87 10.22
C ALA A 147 -17.86 12.88 9.17
N GLY A 148 -17.93 11.99 8.18
CA GLY A 148 -17.24 12.23 6.91
C GLY A 148 -16.92 11.02 6.01
N ALA A 149 -16.77 9.80 6.54
CA ALA A 149 -16.41 8.65 5.70
C ALA A 149 -17.13 7.37 6.16
N VAL A 150 -18.21 7.00 5.47
CA VAL A 150 -18.95 5.76 5.72
C VAL A 150 -18.27 4.61 4.98
N VAL A 151 -17.05 4.28 5.37
CA VAL A 151 -16.56 2.90 5.19
C VAL A 151 -15.97 2.50 6.53
N ALA A 152 -16.84 2.06 7.44
CA ALA A 152 -16.40 1.29 8.60
C ALA A 152 -15.52 0.15 8.05
N GLY A 153 -14.26 0.09 8.48
CA GLY A 153 -13.35 -0.97 8.06
C GLY A 153 -13.95 -2.33 8.38
N ARG A 154 -13.42 -3.40 7.81
CA ARG A 154 -13.95 -4.75 8.02
C ARG A 154 -12.92 -5.65 8.68
N ILE A 155 -13.41 -6.66 9.39
CA ILE A 155 -12.60 -7.75 9.94
C ILE A 155 -13.21 -9.08 9.54
N HIS A 156 -12.39 -10.13 9.49
CA HIS A 156 -12.90 -11.50 9.41
C HIS A 156 -13.79 -11.78 10.61
N ASP A 157 -14.84 -12.57 10.40
CA ASP A 157 -15.73 -13.02 11.48
C ASP A 157 -14.94 -13.69 12.63
N HIS A 158 -13.95 -14.53 12.28
CA HIS A 158 -13.08 -15.18 13.27
C HIS A 158 -12.13 -14.21 14.01
N CYS A 159 -11.82 -13.05 13.42
CA CYS A 159 -11.03 -12.02 14.07
C CYS A 159 -11.86 -11.11 15.00
N ALA A 160 -13.20 -11.16 14.93
CA ALA A 160 -14.04 -10.36 15.82
C ALA A 160 -13.91 -10.76 17.29
N ASN A 161 -13.66 -12.04 17.54
CA ASN A 161 -13.50 -12.58 18.91
C ASN A 161 -12.14 -12.28 19.52
N THR A 162 -11.09 -12.00 18.73
CA THR A 162 -9.75 -11.68 19.26
C THR A 162 -9.61 -10.22 19.67
N VAL A 163 -10.36 -9.30 19.06
CA VAL A 163 -10.27 -7.86 19.37
C VAL A 163 -11.08 -7.48 20.62
N ARG A 164 -12.08 -8.27 21.01
CA ARG A 164 -12.95 -8.00 22.18
C ARG A 164 -12.34 -8.30 23.55
N ILE A 165 -11.15 -8.91 23.61
CA ILE A 165 -10.52 -9.42 24.85
C ILE A 165 -9.35 -8.50 25.31
N ARG A 166 -9.28 -7.25 24.84
CA ARG A 166 -8.31 -6.26 25.32
C ARG A 166 -8.98 -4.96 25.73
#